data_AF-K9RZR6-F1
#
_entry.id   AF-K9RZR6-F1
#
_cell.length_a   1.000
_cell.length_b   1.000
_cell.length_c   1.000
_cell.angle_alpha   90.00
_cell.angle_beta   90.00
_cell.angle_gamma   90.00
#
_symmetry.space_group_name_H-M   'P 1'
#
loop_
_entity.id
_entity.type
_entity.pdbx_description
1 polymer ?
#
loop_
_entity_poly.entity_id
_entity_poly.type
_entity_poly.pdbx_seq_one_letter_code
_entity_poly.pdbx_strand_id
1 'polypeptide(L)'
;MRLLIVAAVIIGSLPFPAWANPKLQAYTSEQSDKYLTACIDKAKASAPPFISDKFFQTYCQCTLTYIQDRVKYEDFRDMAKAQAQKQALTPSQRQAADVLDESLKVCFAQLGARFKR
;
A
#
# COMPACT_ATOMS: atom_id res chain seq x y z
N MET A 1 -5.71 -13.94 -9.62
CA MET A 1 -5.50 -14.10 -8.17
C MET A 1 -3.99 -14.05 -7.85
N ARG A 2 -3.29 -12.93 -8.08
CA ARG A 2 -1.81 -12.84 -7.95
C ARG A 2 -1.24 -11.45 -7.61
N LEU A 3 -2.07 -10.48 -7.21
CA LEU A 3 -1.58 -9.16 -6.73
C LEU A 3 -1.33 -9.09 -5.22
N LEU A 4 -1.79 -10.09 -4.45
CA LEU A 4 -1.72 -10.10 -2.97
C LEU A 4 -0.30 -10.31 -2.41
N ILE A 5 0.67 -10.75 -3.21
CA ILE A 5 2.04 -11.06 -2.74
C ILE A 5 2.94 -9.80 -2.76
N VAL A 6 2.45 -8.72 -3.38
CA VAL A 6 3.21 -7.48 -3.55
C VAL A 6 3.27 -6.66 -2.25
N ALA A 7 2.31 -6.77 -1.33
CA ALA A 7 2.29 -5.95 -0.11
C ALA A 7 3.10 -6.52 1.08
N ALA A 8 3.33 -7.83 1.13
CA ALA A 8 3.80 -8.51 2.35
C ALA A 8 5.31 -8.36 2.69
N VAL A 9 6.14 -7.81 1.80
CA VAL A 9 7.62 -7.90 1.94
C VAL A 9 8.28 -6.64 2.55
N ILE A 10 7.53 -5.56 2.79
CA ILE A 10 8.14 -4.21 2.94
C ILE A 10 8.55 -3.85 4.38
N ILE A 11 8.09 -4.55 5.43
CA ILE A 11 8.09 -3.99 6.80
C ILE A 11 8.78 -4.89 7.83
N GLY A 12 9.90 -5.49 7.45
CA GLY A 12 10.62 -6.48 8.25
C GLY A 12 11.64 -5.95 9.25
N SER A 13 12.09 -4.69 9.18
CA SER A 13 13.37 -4.37 9.84
C SER A 13 13.54 -2.90 10.25
N LEU A 14 12.78 -2.42 11.25
CA LEU A 14 13.13 -1.22 12.02
C LEU A 14 12.52 -1.26 13.44
N PRO A 15 13.30 -0.94 14.51
CA PRO A 15 12.79 -0.84 15.87
C PRO A 15 12.43 0.61 16.19
N PHE A 16 11.16 0.94 16.44
CA PHE A 16 10.81 2.28 16.93
C PHE A 16 9.69 2.27 17.97
N PRO A 17 9.82 3.11 19.02
CA PRO A 17 8.95 3.07 20.19
C PRO A 17 7.60 3.71 19.86
N ALA A 18 6.53 3.00 20.22
CA ALA A 18 5.15 3.46 20.12
C ALA A 18 4.86 4.47 21.24
N TRP A 19 4.50 5.72 20.88
CA TRP A 19 3.95 6.69 21.84
C TRP A 19 2.64 7.30 21.30
N ALA A 20 1.58 7.10 22.10
CA ALA A 20 0.33 7.86 22.29
C ALA A 20 -0.65 8.13 21.11
N ASN A 21 -1.86 7.54 21.21
CA ASN A 21 -3.03 7.52 20.30
C ASN A 21 -3.93 8.80 20.40
N PRO A 22 -4.87 9.17 19.46
CA PRO A 22 -6.02 8.30 19.10
C PRO A 22 -6.75 8.48 17.73
N LYS A 23 -6.29 9.27 16.74
CA LYS A 23 -6.87 9.33 15.38
C LYS A 23 -5.77 9.62 14.34
N LEU A 24 -5.45 8.62 13.52
CA LEU A 24 -4.34 8.63 12.55
C LEU A 24 -2.98 8.98 13.17
N GLN A 25 -2.20 7.97 13.57
CA GLN A 25 -0.75 8.15 13.47
C GLN A 25 -0.48 8.46 11.99
N ALA A 26 -0.22 9.72 11.67
CA ALA A 26 0.09 10.14 10.32
C ALA A 26 1.28 9.32 9.84
N TYR A 27 1.14 8.73 8.65
CA TYR A 27 2.25 8.02 8.02
C TYR A 27 3.42 8.98 7.98
N THR A 28 4.58 8.57 8.52
CA THR A 28 5.76 9.42 8.45
C THR A 28 6.19 9.57 6.99
N SER A 29 6.96 10.62 6.68
CA SER A 29 7.56 10.77 5.34
C SER A 29 8.36 9.53 4.95
N GLU A 30 9.15 8.99 5.89
CA GLU A 30 9.93 7.77 5.67
C GLU A 30 9.06 6.54 5.34
N GLN A 31 7.94 6.35 6.04
CA GLN A 31 7.02 5.23 5.79
C GLN A 31 6.34 5.36 4.42
N SER A 32 5.97 6.60 4.07
CA SER A 32 5.37 6.94 2.78
C SER A 32 6.35 6.69 1.64
N ASP A 33 7.61 7.13 1.78
CA ASP A 33 8.65 6.94 0.78
C ASP A 33 8.99 5.46 0.57
N LYS A 34 9.04 4.68 1.67
CA LYS A 34 9.23 3.22 1.61
C LYS A 34 8.10 2.52 0.88
N TYR A 35 6.85 2.90 1.17
CA TYR A 35 5.70 2.38 0.44
C TYR A 35 5.77 2.73 -1.04
N LEU A 36 6.03 3.99 -1.39
CA LEU A 36 6.08 4.47 -2.78
C LEU A 36 7.17 3.73 -3.57
N THR A 37 8.37 3.63 -3.01
CA THR A 37 9.50 2.94 -3.64
C THR A 37 9.15 1.49 -3.93
N ALA A 38 8.68 0.76 -2.91
CA ALA A 38 8.37 -0.65 -3.06
C ALA A 38 7.14 -0.91 -3.95
N CYS A 39 6.15 -0.01 -3.94
CA CYS A 39 5.01 -0.07 -4.83
C CYS A 39 5.46 0.10 -6.29
N ILE A 40 6.31 1.10 -6.57
CA ILE A 40 6.83 1.35 -7.92
C ILE A 40 7.65 0.17 -8.41
N ASP A 41 8.59 -0.33 -7.60
CA ASP A 41 9.46 -1.44 -7.99
C ASP A 41 8.65 -2.70 -8.34
N LYS A 42 7.64 -3.03 -7.53
CA LYS A 42 6.81 -4.20 -7.77
C LYS A 42 5.80 -4.00 -8.90
N ALA A 43 5.26 -2.80 -9.05
CA ALA A 43 4.39 -2.48 -10.17
C ALA A 43 5.16 -2.57 -11.49
N LYS A 44 6.39 -2.04 -11.55
CA LYS A 44 7.32 -2.19 -12.67
C LYS A 44 7.62 -3.66 -12.97
N ALA A 45 7.93 -4.46 -11.94
CA ALA A 45 8.22 -5.88 -12.10
C ALA A 45 7.02 -6.71 -12.62
N SER A 46 5.79 -6.25 -12.36
CA SER A 46 4.56 -6.96 -12.73
C SER A 46 3.90 -6.43 -14.01
N ALA A 47 4.38 -5.31 -14.54
CA ALA A 47 3.77 -4.62 -15.66
C ALA A 47 4.62 -4.72 -16.93
N PRO A 48 4.03 -4.52 -18.11
CA PRO A 48 4.77 -4.50 -19.35
C PRO A 48 5.77 -3.32 -19.42
N PRO A 49 6.88 -3.47 -20.15
CA PRO A 49 7.97 -2.48 -20.17
C PRO A 49 7.61 -1.14 -20.86
N PHE A 50 6.47 -1.06 -21.54
CA PHE A 50 6.00 0.15 -22.22
C PHE A 50 5.19 1.10 -21.31
N ILE A 51 4.93 0.72 -20.06
CA ILE A 51 4.26 1.59 -19.09
C ILE A 51 5.27 2.60 -18.54
N SER A 52 4.90 3.88 -18.53
CA SER A 52 5.81 4.95 -18.10
C SER A 52 6.05 4.97 -16.59
N ASP A 53 7.24 5.41 -16.17
CA ASP A 53 7.57 5.64 -14.76
C ASP A 53 6.60 6.61 -14.08
N LYS A 54 6.11 7.59 -14.82
CA LYS A 54 5.09 8.54 -14.37
C LYS A 54 3.76 7.85 -14.06
N PHE A 55 3.36 6.84 -14.82
CA PHE A 55 2.18 6.03 -14.52
C PHE A 55 2.35 5.34 -13.16
N PHE A 56 3.48 4.67 -12.93
CA PHE A 56 3.74 3.96 -11.66
C PHE A 56 3.79 4.91 -10.46
N GLN A 57 4.46 6.06 -10.60
CA GLN A 57 4.47 7.08 -9.55
C GLN A 57 3.06 7.58 -9.23
N THR A 58 2.29 7.95 -10.24
CA THR A 58 0.93 8.48 -10.04
C THR A 58 -0.01 7.41 -9.45
N TYR A 59 0.15 6.16 -9.87
CA TYR A 59 -0.60 5.02 -9.36
C TYR A 59 -0.29 4.78 -7.88
N CYS A 60 0.98 4.62 -7.54
CA CYS A 60 1.41 4.36 -6.18
C CYS A 60 1.14 5.52 -5.22
N GLN A 61 1.17 6.76 -5.73
CA GLN A 61 0.81 7.92 -4.93
C GLN A 61 -0.68 7.99 -4.66
N CYS A 62 -1.52 7.68 -5.66
CA CYS A 62 -2.96 7.55 -5.47
C CYS A 62 -3.30 6.47 -4.43
N THR A 63 -2.68 5.29 -4.52
CA THR A 63 -2.97 4.19 -3.59
C THR A 63 -2.53 4.54 -2.18
N LEU A 64 -1.35 5.16 -2.01
CA LEU A 64 -0.88 5.64 -0.71
C LEU A 64 -1.87 6.61 -0.07
N THR A 65 -2.29 7.66 -0.79
CA THR A 65 -3.26 8.63 -0.26
C THR A 65 -4.58 7.96 0.10
N TYR A 66 -5.09 7.06 -0.75
CA TYR A 66 -6.33 6.35 -0.49
C TYR A 66 -6.29 5.52 0.80
N ILE A 67 -5.16 4.83 1.04
CA ILE A 67 -4.93 4.02 2.23
C ILE A 67 -4.76 4.92 3.47
N GLN A 68 -3.95 5.98 3.37
CA GLN A 68 -3.70 6.93 4.46
C GLN A 68 -4.99 7.55 5.00
N ASP A 69 -5.94 7.87 4.11
CA ASP A 69 -7.22 8.46 4.49
C ASP A 69 -8.15 7.49 5.25
N ARG A 70 -7.92 6.17 5.18
CA ARG A 70 -8.88 5.13 5.60
C ARG A 70 -8.34 4.13 6.60
N VAL A 71 -7.02 3.96 6.67
CA VAL A 71 -6.36 2.90 7.45
C VAL A 71 -5.27 3.49 8.32
N LYS A 72 -5.22 3.05 9.58
CA LYS A 72 -4.12 3.41 10.48
C LYS A 72 -2.86 2.66 10.04
N TYR A 73 -1.71 3.33 10.12
CA TYR A 73 -0.44 2.72 9.76
C TYR A 73 -0.18 1.40 10.52
N GLU A 74 -0.56 1.31 11.80
CA GLU A 74 -0.40 0.10 12.61
C GLU A 74 -1.20 -1.09 12.04
N ASP A 75 -2.48 -0.89 11.69
CA ASP A 75 -3.31 -1.93 11.09
C ASP A 75 -2.77 -2.35 9.72
N PHE A 76 -2.29 -1.39 8.91
CA PHE A 76 -1.65 -1.67 7.63
C PHE A 76 -0.35 -2.47 7.80
N ARG A 77 0.49 -2.08 8.76
CA ARG A 77 1.74 -2.77 9.09
C ARG A 77 1.49 -4.19 9.59
N ASP A 78 0.57 -4.32 10.53
CA ASP A 78 0.31 -5.60 11.20
C ASP A 78 -0.42 -6.56 10.25
N MET A 79 -1.27 -6.04 9.35
CA MET A 79 -1.78 -6.81 8.21
C MET A 79 -0.64 -7.34 7.34
N ALA A 80 0.31 -6.49 6.92
CA ALA A 80 1.42 -6.91 6.07
C ALA A 80 2.29 -7.99 6.77
N LYS A 81 2.53 -7.84 8.07
CA LYS A 81 3.23 -8.85 8.88
C LYS A 81 2.44 -10.15 8.98
N ALA A 82 1.14 -10.09 9.26
CA ALA A 82 0.27 -11.25 9.34
C ALA A 82 0.23 -12.01 8.01
N GLN A 83 0.16 -11.29 6.88
CA GLN A 83 0.24 -11.88 5.54
C GLN A 83 1.58 -12.58 5.29
N ALA A 84 2.70 -11.96 5.66
CA ALA A 84 4.03 -12.56 5.53
C ALA A 84 4.18 -13.84 6.38
N GLN A 85 3.57 -13.85 7.57
CA GLN A 85 3.61 -14.97 8.51
C GLN A 85 2.47 -16.00 8.28
N LYS A 86 1.64 -15.81 7.25
CA LYS A 86 0.44 -16.63 6.97
C LYS A 86 -0.51 -16.76 8.18
N GLN A 87 -0.57 -15.71 9.01
CA GLN A 87 -1.44 -15.65 10.17
C GLN A 87 -2.85 -15.19 9.79
N ALA A 88 -3.82 -15.55 10.62
CA ALA A 88 -5.18 -15.04 10.48
C ALA A 88 -5.21 -13.53 10.77
N LEU A 89 -5.87 -12.78 9.87
CA LEU A 89 -6.03 -11.34 10.00
C LEU A 89 -7.11 -11.03 11.06
N THR A 90 -6.83 -10.06 11.94
CA THR A 90 -7.84 -9.47 12.81
C THR A 90 -8.87 -8.68 11.97
N PRO A 91 -10.05 -8.32 12.53
CA PRO A 91 -11.03 -7.51 11.82
C PRO A 91 -10.47 -6.19 11.27
N SER A 92 -9.63 -5.48 12.03
CA SER A 92 -9.01 -4.24 11.59
C SER A 92 -7.96 -4.46 10.48
N GLN A 93 -7.20 -5.54 10.55
CA GLN A 93 -6.26 -5.92 9.51
C GLN A 93 -6.96 -6.39 8.23
N ARG A 94 -8.13 -7.03 8.35
CA ARG A 94 -8.98 -7.38 7.21
C ARG A 94 -9.51 -6.13 6.53
N GLN A 95 -9.98 -5.15 7.30
CA GLN A 95 -10.36 -3.84 6.76
C GLN A 95 -9.19 -3.16 6.03
N ALA A 96 -7.97 -3.22 6.59
CA ALA A 96 -6.78 -2.70 5.92
C ALA A 96 -6.50 -3.39 4.57
N ALA A 97 -6.71 -4.71 4.50
CA ALA A 97 -6.57 -5.48 3.27
C ALA A 97 -7.64 -5.12 2.23
N ASP A 98 -8.89 -4.92 2.67
CA ASP A 98 -9.99 -4.53 1.82
C ASP A 98 -9.77 -3.12 1.23
N VAL A 99 -9.34 -2.16 2.06
CA VAL A 99 -8.98 -0.81 1.60
C VAL A 99 -7.80 -0.83 0.64
N LEU A 100 -6.80 -1.67 0.90
CA LEU A 100 -5.68 -1.84 -0.02
C LEU A 100 -6.17 -2.34 -1.39
N ASP A 101 -6.97 -3.41 -1.43
CA ASP A 101 -7.51 -3.95 -2.69
C ASP A 101 -8.40 -2.93 -3.44
N GLU A 102 -9.22 -2.20 -2.69
CA GLU A 102 -10.04 -1.11 -3.23
C GLU A 102 -9.18 0.01 -3.81
N SER A 103 -8.12 0.43 -3.12
CA SER A 103 -7.21 1.48 -3.58
C SER A 103 -6.60 1.13 -4.94
N LEU A 104 -6.19 -0.13 -5.14
CA LEU A 104 -5.61 -0.59 -6.40
C LEU A 104 -6.64 -0.47 -7.54
N LYS A 105 -7.88 -0.89 -7.31
CA LYS A 105 -8.96 -0.82 -8.31
C LYS A 105 -9.34 0.62 -8.65
N VAL A 106 -9.57 1.45 -7.63
CA VAL A 106 -9.98 2.85 -7.79
C VAL A 106 -8.88 3.65 -8.51
N CYS A 107 -7.64 3.53 -8.06
CA CYS A 107 -6.53 4.26 -8.65
C CYS A 107 -6.20 3.79 -10.06
N PHE A 108 -6.32 2.48 -10.34
CA PHE A 108 -6.15 1.97 -11.70
C PHE A 108 -7.26 2.47 -12.63
N ALA A 109 -8.51 2.46 -12.19
CA ALA A 109 -9.64 2.97 -12.96
C ALA A 109 -9.51 4.49 -13.24
N GLN A 110 -9.10 5.26 -12.24
CA GLN A 110 -8.85 6.71 -12.39
C GLN A 110 -7.74 7.01 -13.40
N LEU A 111 -6.65 6.23 -13.38
CA LEU A 111 -5.57 6.40 -14.35
C LEU A 111 -5.97 5.90 -15.74
N GLY A 112 -6.62 4.74 -15.84
CA GLY A 112 -7.16 4.23 -17.10
C GLY A 112 -8.11 5.21 -17.78
N ALA A 113 -8.93 5.93 -17.00
CA ALA A 113 -9.79 7.01 -17.51
C ALA A 113 -9.02 8.26 -17.95
N ARG A 114 -7.84 8.53 -17.36
CA ARG A 114 -6.96 9.66 -17.73
C ARG A 114 -6.11 9.36 -18.96
N PHE A 115 -5.72 8.11 -19.20
CA PHE A 115 -4.89 7.70 -20.35
C PHE A 115 -5.71 7.30 -21.60
N LYS A 116 -7.05 7.28 -21.52
CA LYS A 116 -7.95 7.06 -22.66
C LYS A 116 -8.38 8.34 -23.39
N ARG A 117 -7.87 9.51 -22.98
CA ARG A 117 -8.10 10.79 -23.67
C ARG A 117 -6.91 11.17 -24.52
#